data_AF-A0A3R6YVC9-F1
#
_entry.id   AF-A0A3R6YVC9-F1
#
_cell.length_a   1.000
_cell.length_b   1.000
_cell.length_c   1.000
_cell.angle_alpha   90.00
_cell.angle_beta   90.00
_cell.angle_gamma   90.00
#
_symmetry.space_group_name_H-M   'P 1'
#
loop_
_entity.id
_entity.type
_entity.pdbx_description
1 polymer ?
#
loop_
_entity_poly.entity_id
_entity_poly.type
_entity_poly.pdbx_seq_one_letter_code
_entity_poly.pdbx_strand_id
1 'polypeptide(L)'
;MSENINKIKRIPKEEAVEQIFEKILSSPVACEKLSDTFYDHISMDNLTIDENSKRFADILFSSYKTGDISGLLLELCQRSMLDLLRESYLIPKRFHGKAGKNPSLLTDTCGNLLDNNKSAVSHHDYAKFQEILNQHTLAPRSKLFLADGYDIERSYTDDLEIEEKLANGRRGILILYALPDTAALGLKEAEAYAIIWDSFQKIQQCAPTAMVYYGQETGLKNEQKYDELGVLLPIHQFKNHMLHHLECIDGIVLSCRENMFKNSSGTIPESFIS
;
A
#
# COMPACT_ATOMS: atom_id res chain seq x y z
N MET A 1 23.82 -30.06 2.70
CA MET A 1 22.94 -29.24 1.81
C MET A 1 21.46 -29.26 2.21
N SER A 2 20.95 -30.25 2.95
CA SER A 2 19.54 -30.28 3.37
C SER A 2 19.22 -29.36 4.56
N GLU A 3 20.16 -29.13 5.48
CA GLU A 3 19.88 -28.38 6.72
C GLU A 3 19.70 -26.86 6.52
N ASN A 4 20.37 -26.24 5.53
CA ASN A 4 20.23 -24.79 5.28
C ASN A 4 18.92 -24.41 4.58
N ILE A 5 18.32 -25.31 3.80
CA ILE A 5 17.07 -25.04 3.05
C ILE A 5 15.91 -24.75 4.02
N ASN A 6 15.93 -25.33 5.22
CA ASN A 6 14.91 -25.12 6.24
C ASN A 6 15.16 -23.88 7.11
N LYS A 7 16.29 -23.18 6.96
CA LYS A 7 16.61 -21.96 7.72
C LYS A 7 16.24 -20.67 7.00
N ILE A 8 16.14 -20.68 5.66
CA ILE A 8 15.82 -19.46 4.90
C ILE A 8 14.40 -19.02 5.24
N LYS A 9 14.29 -17.81 5.80
CA LYS A 9 13.00 -17.23 6.12
C LYS A 9 12.27 -16.85 4.84
N ARG A 10 10.98 -17.16 4.79
CA ARG A 10 10.14 -16.91 3.62
C ARG A 10 9.20 -15.75 3.86
N ILE A 11 8.89 -15.02 2.79
CA ILE A 11 7.74 -14.14 2.80
C ILE A 11 6.49 -15.01 2.84
N PRO A 12 5.53 -14.73 3.74
CA PRO A 12 4.24 -15.40 3.72
C PRO A 12 3.58 -15.25 2.35
N LYS A 13 3.19 -16.38 1.74
CA LYS A 13 2.41 -16.36 0.50
C LYS A 13 1.01 -15.86 0.83
N GLU A 14 0.50 -14.97 -0.02
CA GLU A 14 -0.90 -14.56 0.03
C GLU A 14 -1.78 -15.67 -0.56
N GLU A 15 -2.89 -15.96 0.11
CA GLU A 15 -3.89 -16.93 -0.35
C GLU A 15 -4.99 -16.22 -1.15
N ALA A 16 -5.72 -16.96 -1.99
CA ALA A 16 -6.86 -16.45 -2.76
C ALA A 16 -6.51 -15.30 -3.74
N VAL A 17 -5.34 -15.38 -4.39
CA VAL A 17 -4.82 -14.37 -5.33
C VAL A 17 -5.34 -14.52 -6.75
N GLU A 18 -6.11 -15.56 -7.05
CA GLU A 18 -6.55 -15.90 -8.41
C GLU A 18 -7.36 -14.76 -9.03
N GLN A 19 -8.31 -14.18 -8.29
CA GLN A 19 -9.17 -13.11 -8.78
C GLN A 19 -8.38 -11.83 -9.12
N ILE A 20 -7.37 -11.49 -8.31
CA ILE A 20 -6.56 -10.30 -8.55
C ILE A 20 -5.66 -10.49 -9.77
N PHE A 21 -5.11 -11.70 -9.95
CA PHE A 21 -4.30 -12.03 -11.12
C PHE A 21 -5.13 -12.08 -12.40
N GLU A 22 -6.34 -12.63 -12.36
CA GLU A 22 -7.27 -12.59 -13.51
C GLU A 22 -7.58 -11.15 -13.92
N LYS A 23 -7.86 -10.26 -12.96
CA LYS A 23 -8.07 -8.83 -13.22
C LYS A 23 -6.85 -8.18 -13.86
N ILE A 24 -5.63 -8.47 -13.37
CA ILE A 24 -4.38 -7.97 -13.98
C ILE A 24 -4.25 -8.45 -15.42
N LEU A 25 -4.35 -9.76 -15.64
CA LEU A 25 -4.16 -10.37 -16.96
C LEU A 25 -5.20 -9.90 -17.98
N SER A 26 -6.40 -9.54 -17.52
CA SER A 26 -7.46 -8.98 -18.38
C SER A 26 -7.20 -7.53 -18.83
N SER A 27 -6.24 -6.84 -18.23
CA SER A 27 -5.93 -5.43 -18.51
C SER A 27 -4.53 -5.30 -19.14
N PRO A 28 -4.43 -5.01 -20.45
CA PRO A 28 -3.15 -4.83 -21.13
C PRO A 28 -2.26 -3.78 -20.46
N VAL A 29 -2.85 -2.68 -20.00
CA VAL A 29 -2.15 -1.60 -19.29
C VAL A 29 -1.62 -2.07 -17.94
N ALA A 30 -2.34 -2.95 -17.22
CA ALA A 30 -1.85 -3.50 -15.97
C ALA A 30 -0.66 -4.44 -16.19
N CYS A 31 -0.73 -5.26 -17.23
CA CYS A 31 0.38 -6.12 -17.64
C CYS A 31 1.63 -5.31 -18.02
N GLU A 32 1.46 -4.22 -18.78
CA GLU A 32 2.55 -3.31 -19.16
C GLU A 32 3.20 -2.67 -17.93
N LYS A 33 2.41 -2.11 -17.01
CA LYS A 33 2.92 -1.53 -15.75
C LYS A 33 3.73 -2.53 -14.92
N LEU A 34 3.24 -3.77 -14.81
CA LEU A 34 3.95 -4.83 -14.09
C LEU A 34 5.28 -5.18 -14.76
N SER A 35 5.25 -5.31 -16.09
CA SER A 35 6.44 -5.57 -16.90
C SER A 35 7.47 -4.47 -16.72
N ASP A 36 7.08 -3.20 -16.88
CA ASP A 36 7.97 -2.05 -16.75
C ASP A 36 8.61 -1.99 -15.36
N THR A 37 7.80 -2.11 -14.30
CA THR A 37 8.30 -2.12 -12.92
C THR A 37 9.28 -3.26 -12.68
N PHE A 38 8.97 -4.45 -13.18
CA PHE A 38 9.84 -5.61 -13.04
C PHE A 38 11.18 -5.42 -13.76
N TYR A 39 11.14 -4.94 -15.01
CA TYR A 39 12.36 -4.75 -15.81
C TYR A 39 13.21 -3.59 -15.30
N ASP A 40 12.61 -2.53 -14.77
CA ASP A 40 13.32 -1.44 -14.11
C ASP A 40 14.17 -1.99 -12.95
N HIS A 41 13.59 -2.86 -12.11
CA HIS A 41 14.26 -3.43 -10.95
C HIS A 41 15.33 -4.48 -11.26
N ILE A 42 15.20 -5.22 -12.36
CA ILE A 42 16.19 -6.23 -12.77
C ILE A 42 17.22 -5.70 -13.79
N SER A 43 17.10 -4.43 -14.18
CA SER A 43 18.04 -3.79 -15.11
C SER A 43 19.46 -3.78 -14.54
N MET A 44 20.48 -3.89 -15.41
CA MET A 44 21.89 -3.94 -14.98
C MET A 44 22.33 -2.73 -14.14
N ASP A 45 21.67 -1.59 -14.32
CA ASP A 45 21.96 -0.37 -13.56
C ASP A 45 21.42 -0.42 -12.12
N ASN A 46 20.44 -1.30 -11.85
CA ASN A 46 19.79 -1.47 -10.55
C ASN A 46 20.09 -2.82 -9.88
N LEU A 47 20.72 -3.76 -10.59
CA LEU A 47 21.12 -5.06 -10.06
C LEU A 47 22.15 -4.88 -8.95
N THR A 48 21.74 -5.22 -7.73
CA THR A 48 22.67 -5.37 -6.61
C THR A 48 23.30 -6.74 -6.75
N ILE A 49 24.55 -6.83 -7.22
CA ILE A 49 25.27 -8.10 -7.23
C ILE A 49 25.51 -8.48 -5.77
N ASP A 50 24.90 -9.57 -5.31
CA ASP A 50 25.20 -10.08 -3.99
C ASP A 50 26.70 -10.43 -3.91
N GLU A 51 27.42 -9.73 -3.04
CA GLU A 51 28.83 -10.00 -2.76
C GLU A 51 29.00 -11.41 -2.13
N ASN A 52 27.93 -11.98 -1.57
CA ASN A 52 27.88 -13.31 -0.98
C ASN A 52 27.33 -14.36 -1.95
N SER A 53 28.16 -14.80 -2.89
CA SER A 53 27.82 -15.86 -3.88
C SER A 53 27.22 -17.15 -3.28
N LYS A 54 27.52 -17.49 -2.02
CA LYS A 54 26.97 -18.65 -1.34
C LYS A 54 25.52 -18.42 -0.91
N ARG A 55 25.19 -17.24 -0.38
CA ARG A 55 23.82 -16.85 -0.02
C ARG A 55 22.92 -16.91 -1.25
N PHE A 56 23.35 -16.30 -2.35
CA PHE A 56 22.67 -16.40 -3.64
C PHE A 56 22.39 -17.86 -4.05
N ALA A 57 23.39 -18.74 -4.02
CA ALA A 57 23.21 -20.14 -4.41
C ALA A 57 22.26 -20.91 -3.46
N ASP A 58 22.33 -20.66 -2.15
CA ASP A 58 21.44 -21.27 -1.16
C ASP A 58 19.98 -20.83 -1.40
N ILE A 59 19.74 -19.54 -1.66
CA ILE A 59 18.40 -19.00 -1.97
C ILE A 59 17.89 -19.53 -3.31
N LEU A 60 18.72 -19.56 -4.35
CA LEU A 60 18.35 -20.08 -5.68
C LEU A 60 17.90 -21.54 -5.59
N PHE A 61 18.68 -22.42 -4.95
CA PHE A 61 18.35 -23.83 -4.83
C PHE A 61 17.15 -24.07 -3.89
N SER A 62 17.01 -23.28 -2.83
CA SER A 62 15.83 -23.34 -1.95
C SER A 62 14.57 -22.94 -2.69
N SER A 63 14.60 -21.84 -3.44
CA SER A 63 13.48 -21.31 -4.22
C SER A 63 13.03 -22.31 -5.27
N TYR A 64 13.97 -22.95 -5.98
CA TYR A 64 13.66 -24.01 -6.95
C TYR A 64 12.95 -25.21 -6.29
N LYS A 65 13.46 -25.69 -5.14
CA LYS A 65 12.88 -26.86 -4.46
C LYS A 65 11.50 -26.60 -3.87
N THR A 66 11.20 -25.35 -3.53
CA THR A 66 10.04 -24.99 -2.72
C THR A 66 9.00 -24.18 -3.52
N GLY A 67 9.33 -23.77 -4.75
CA GLY A 67 8.50 -22.87 -5.55
C GLY A 67 8.34 -21.50 -4.90
N ASP A 68 9.36 -21.02 -4.18
CA ASP A 68 9.35 -19.70 -3.53
C ASP A 68 9.89 -18.63 -4.48
N ILE A 69 9.05 -18.22 -5.44
CA ILE A 69 9.39 -17.18 -6.41
C ILE A 69 9.68 -15.86 -5.70
N SER A 70 8.92 -15.51 -4.65
CA SER A 70 9.14 -14.27 -3.89
C SER A 70 10.50 -14.26 -3.21
N GLY A 71 10.97 -15.38 -2.67
CA GLY A 71 12.33 -15.49 -2.11
C GLY A 71 13.42 -15.25 -3.17
N LEU A 72 13.25 -15.81 -4.37
CA LEU A 72 14.18 -15.56 -5.48
C LEU A 72 14.16 -14.10 -5.95
N LEU A 73 12.97 -13.51 -6.07
CA LEU A 73 12.82 -12.10 -6.48
C LEU A 73 13.46 -11.14 -5.46
N LEU A 74 13.31 -11.42 -4.16
CA LEU A 74 13.98 -10.64 -3.12
C LEU A 74 15.50 -10.65 -3.30
N GLU A 75 16.07 -11.81 -3.61
CA GLU A 75 17.51 -11.93 -3.82
C GLU A 75 17.98 -11.21 -5.08
N LEU A 76 17.19 -11.26 -6.16
CA LEU A 76 17.57 -10.66 -7.45
C LEU A 76 17.35 -9.15 -7.50
N CYS A 77 16.28 -8.64 -6.89
CA CYS A 77 15.87 -7.25 -7.04
C CYS A 77 15.28 -6.62 -5.78
N GLN A 78 15.50 -7.20 -4.59
CA GLN A 78 15.05 -6.66 -3.30
C GLN A 78 13.54 -6.44 -3.21
N ARG A 79 12.75 -7.17 -4.00
CA ARG A 79 11.28 -7.08 -4.06
C ARG A 79 10.63 -8.45 -4.07
N SER A 80 9.52 -8.59 -3.37
CA SER A 80 8.65 -9.77 -3.52
C SER A 80 7.65 -9.57 -4.66
N MET A 81 6.92 -10.63 -5.04
CA MET A 81 5.84 -10.52 -6.03
C MET A 81 4.80 -9.45 -5.66
N LEU A 82 4.39 -9.37 -4.39
CA LEU A 82 3.43 -8.35 -3.94
C LEU A 82 4.04 -6.94 -3.93
N ASP A 83 5.34 -6.82 -3.70
CA ASP A 83 5.99 -5.51 -3.73
C ASP A 83 6.05 -4.96 -5.14
N LEU A 84 6.36 -5.82 -6.13
CA LEU A 84 6.24 -5.46 -7.54
C LEU A 84 4.83 -4.98 -7.87
N LEU A 85 3.79 -5.72 -7.46
CA LEU A 85 2.39 -5.30 -7.69
C LEU A 85 2.05 -3.96 -7.02
N ARG A 86 2.58 -3.68 -5.82
CA ARG A 86 2.37 -2.39 -5.15
C ARG A 86 3.08 -1.25 -5.86
N GLU A 87 4.31 -1.47 -6.30
CA GLU A 87 5.12 -0.46 -6.98
C GLU A 87 4.67 -0.20 -8.42
N SER A 88 4.06 -1.21 -9.07
CA SER A 88 3.37 -1.06 -10.34
C SER A 88 2.02 -0.33 -10.24
N TYR A 89 1.63 0.11 -9.03
CA TYR A 89 0.30 0.68 -8.76
C TYR A 89 -0.80 -0.23 -9.29
N LEU A 90 -0.75 -1.49 -8.86
CA LEU A 90 -1.74 -2.51 -9.18
C LEU A 90 -2.57 -2.83 -7.93
N ILE A 91 -1.94 -3.15 -6.81
CA ILE A 91 -2.62 -3.35 -5.53
C ILE A 91 -2.27 -2.23 -4.54
N PRO A 92 -3.11 -1.96 -3.54
CA PRO A 92 -2.78 -1.00 -2.49
C PRO A 92 -1.65 -1.50 -1.58
N LYS A 93 -1.02 -0.54 -0.91
CA LYS A 93 -0.06 -0.78 0.17
C LYS A 93 -0.79 -1.22 1.44
N ARG A 94 -0.13 -2.01 2.28
CA ARG A 94 -0.62 -2.30 3.63
C ARG A 94 -0.42 -1.08 4.54
N PHE A 95 -1.33 -0.89 5.48
CA PHE A 95 -1.10 0.02 6.58
C PHE A 95 -0.11 -0.59 7.56
N HIS A 96 0.89 0.21 7.93
CA HIS A 96 1.93 -0.15 8.87
C HIS A 96 2.70 -1.42 8.42
N GLY A 97 3.75 -1.75 9.15
CA GLY A 97 4.58 -2.90 8.83
C GLY A 97 5.65 -3.10 9.88
N LYS A 98 6.55 -4.07 9.67
CA LYS A 98 7.63 -4.31 10.64
C LYS A 98 8.60 -3.14 10.68
N ALA A 99 8.74 -2.42 9.56
CA ALA A 99 9.52 -1.19 9.46
C ALA A 99 8.89 0.03 10.18
N GLY A 100 7.68 -0.08 10.74
CA GLY A 100 7.01 0.96 11.51
C GLY A 100 5.75 1.52 10.84
N LYS A 101 5.37 2.75 11.23
CA LYS A 101 4.15 3.41 10.75
C LYS A 101 4.30 3.84 9.28
N ASN A 102 3.42 3.33 8.42
CA ASN A 102 3.29 3.74 7.03
C ASN A 102 1.80 3.76 6.62
N PRO A 103 1.22 4.90 6.24
CA PRO A 103 1.81 6.23 6.29
C PRO A 103 2.03 6.68 7.75
N SER A 104 3.01 7.56 7.96
CA SER A 104 3.28 8.20 9.25
C SER A 104 2.49 9.51 9.34
N LEU A 105 1.50 9.56 10.24
CA LEU A 105 0.68 10.75 10.43
C LEU A 105 1.48 11.86 11.10
N LEU A 106 1.39 13.07 10.56
CA LEU A 106 2.05 14.26 11.06
C LEU A 106 1.10 15.21 11.79
N THR A 107 -0.20 15.09 11.54
CA THR A 107 -1.25 15.85 12.20
C THR A 107 -2.26 14.95 12.92
N ASP A 108 -2.97 15.52 13.89
CA ASP A 108 -4.17 14.93 14.47
C ASP A 108 -5.39 15.09 13.54
N THR A 109 -6.56 14.63 14.00
CA THR A 109 -7.83 14.72 13.26
C THR A 109 -8.38 16.14 13.15
N CYS A 110 -7.88 17.08 13.95
CA CYS A 110 -8.23 18.50 13.92
C CYS A 110 -7.27 19.29 13.02
N GLY A 111 -6.25 18.64 12.45
CA GLY A 111 -5.24 19.25 11.60
C GLY A 111 -4.07 19.88 12.35
N ASN A 112 -3.94 19.67 13.67
CA ASN A 112 -2.79 20.21 14.42
C ASN A 112 -1.58 19.28 14.27
N LEU A 113 -0.38 19.86 14.14
CA LEU A 113 0.87 19.09 14.14
C LEU A 113 1.06 18.34 15.46
N LEU A 114 1.39 17.05 15.35
CA LEU A 114 1.79 16.23 16.49
C LEU A 114 3.12 16.74 17.08
N ASP A 115 3.24 16.73 18.41
CA ASP A 115 4.34 17.40 19.13
C ASP A 115 5.73 16.92 18.70
N ASN A 116 5.87 15.64 18.35
CA ASN A 116 7.12 15.04 17.88
C ASN A 116 7.53 15.48 16.47
N ASN A 117 6.65 16.11 15.70
CA ASN A 117 6.86 16.41 14.29
C ASN A 117 7.00 17.91 13.97
N LYS A 118 6.84 18.79 14.96
CA LYS A 118 6.81 20.25 14.76
C LYS A 118 8.06 20.83 14.10
N SER A 119 9.24 20.25 14.33
CA SER A 119 10.50 20.69 13.71
C SER A 119 10.78 20.07 12.33
N ALA A 120 10.12 18.96 12.00
CA ALA A 120 10.34 18.22 10.76
C ALA A 120 9.43 18.66 9.60
N VAL A 121 8.37 19.43 9.89
CA VAL A 121 7.41 19.91 8.90
C VAL A 121 7.74 21.34 8.49
N SER A 122 7.87 21.56 7.19
CA SER A 122 8.10 22.91 6.66
C SER A 122 6.85 23.76 6.81
N HIS A 123 7.03 25.07 7.03
CA HIS A 123 5.90 26.01 7.07
C HIS A 123 5.07 25.98 5.78
N HIS A 124 5.70 25.73 4.63
CA HIS A 124 5.02 25.65 3.35
C HIS A 124 4.10 24.43 3.25
N ASP A 125 4.59 23.24 3.62
CA ASP A 125 3.78 22.01 3.55
C ASP A 125 2.61 22.08 4.53
N TYR A 126 2.83 22.60 5.73
CA TYR A 126 1.78 22.78 6.71
C TYR A 126 0.75 23.82 6.26
N ALA A 127 1.18 24.95 5.70
CA ALA A 127 0.28 25.95 5.14
C ALA A 127 -0.57 25.38 4.00
N LYS A 128 0.05 24.58 3.11
CA LYS A 128 -0.69 23.92 2.03
C LYS A 128 -1.71 22.92 2.58
N PHE A 129 -1.36 22.15 3.59
CA PHE A 129 -2.32 21.25 4.26
C PHE A 129 -3.48 22.02 4.89
N GLN A 130 -3.21 23.12 5.61
CA GLN A 130 -4.25 23.95 6.22
C GLN A 130 -5.17 24.61 5.17
N GLU A 131 -4.63 25.04 4.03
CA GLU A 131 -5.41 25.52 2.89
C GLU A 131 -6.41 24.46 2.43
N ILE A 132 -5.93 23.23 2.19
CA ILE A 132 -6.76 22.12 1.70
C ILE A 132 -7.77 21.68 2.76
N LEU A 133 -7.38 21.58 4.03
CA LEU A 133 -8.27 21.23 5.13
C LEU A 133 -9.46 22.18 5.25
N ASN A 134 -9.25 23.48 4.98
CA ASN A 134 -10.30 24.49 5.05
C ASN A 134 -11.19 24.55 3.79
N GLN A 135 -10.65 24.20 2.61
CA GLN A 135 -11.36 24.31 1.33
C GLN A 135 -12.08 23.01 0.94
N HIS A 136 -11.54 21.85 1.31
CA HIS A 136 -12.08 20.56 0.92
C HIS A 136 -13.26 20.16 1.81
N THR A 137 -14.41 19.89 1.18
CA THR A 137 -15.56 19.31 1.88
C THR A 137 -15.39 17.80 1.93
N LEU A 138 -15.14 17.26 3.13
CA LEU A 138 -14.91 15.84 3.32
C LEU A 138 -16.13 14.98 2.98
N ALA A 139 -15.91 13.90 2.24
CA ALA A 139 -16.88 12.83 2.12
C ALA A 139 -17.29 12.27 3.51
N PRO A 140 -18.51 11.73 3.66
CA PRO A 140 -18.94 11.09 4.89
C PRO A 140 -17.93 10.03 5.39
N ARG A 141 -17.69 9.98 6.71
CA ARG A 141 -16.76 9.04 7.34
C ARG A 141 -15.35 9.06 6.69
N SER A 142 -14.87 10.24 6.34
CA SER A 142 -13.48 10.45 5.94
C SER A 142 -12.77 11.44 6.87
N LYS A 143 -11.44 11.36 6.87
CA LYS A 143 -10.58 12.25 7.66
C LYS A 143 -9.35 12.62 6.84
N LEU A 144 -8.89 13.85 6.98
CA LEU A 144 -7.74 14.40 6.27
C LEU A 144 -6.56 14.60 7.21
N PHE A 145 -5.37 14.24 6.76
CA PHE A 145 -4.13 14.37 7.53
C PHE A 145 -3.00 14.84 6.63
N LEU A 146 -2.03 15.54 7.22
CA LEU A 146 -0.70 15.62 6.66
C LEU A 146 0.06 14.36 7.07
N ALA A 147 0.70 13.68 6.12
CA ALA A 147 1.39 12.42 6.40
C ALA A 147 2.62 12.23 5.48
N ASP A 148 3.54 11.39 5.94
CA ASP A 148 4.64 10.87 5.13
C ASP A 148 4.33 9.42 4.73
N GLY A 149 4.29 9.15 3.43
CA GLY A 149 4.13 7.80 2.87
C GLY A 149 5.46 7.24 2.40
N TYR A 150 5.65 5.92 2.53
CA TYR A 150 6.91 5.26 2.18
C TYR A 150 6.70 4.02 1.30
N ASP A 151 7.72 3.71 0.50
CA ASP A 151 7.92 2.38 -0.07
C ASP A 151 8.58 1.48 0.98
N ILE A 152 8.46 0.15 0.83
CA ILE A 152 9.08 -0.82 1.75
C ILE A 152 10.09 -1.63 0.94
N GLU A 153 11.35 -1.51 1.33
CA GLU A 153 12.44 -2.32 0.80
C GLU A 153 12.69 -3.51 1.70
N ARG A 154 13.03 -4.65 1.09
CA ARG A 154 13.32 -5.89 1.80
C ARG A 154 14.60 -6.52 1.27
N SER A 155 15.40 -7.03 2.19
CA SER A 155 16.67 -7.68 1.92
C SER A 155 16.83 -8.90 2.84
N TYR A 156 17.63 -9.86 2.38
CA TYR A 156 18.13 -10.92 3.24
C TYR A 156 19.34 -10.42 4.03
N THR A 157 19.36 -10.70 5.34
CA THR A 157 20.56 -10.54 6.16
C THR A 157 21.54 -11.69 5.89
N ASP A 158 22.75 -11.62 6.46
CA ASP A 158 23.72 -12.73 6.39
C ASP A 158 23.21 -14.02 7.06
N ASP A 159 22.32 -13.87 8.05
CA ASP A 159 21.67 -14.99 8.75
C ASP A 159 20.42 -15.53 8.02
N LEU A 160 20.14 -15.05 6.79
CA LEU A 160 18.99 -15.44 5.96
C LEU A 160 17.63 -15.07 6.60
N GLU A 161 17.64 -14.06 7.46
CA GLU A 161 16.45 -13.38 7.95
C GLU A 161 16.04 -12.27 6.99
N ILE A 162 14.76 -11.87 7.02
CA ILE A 162 14.25 -10.76 6.20
C ILE A 162 14.18 -9.52 7.06
N GLU A 163 14.86 -8.46 6.64
CA GLU A 163 14.72 -7.12 7.19
C GLU A 163 13.83 -6.24 6.29
N GLU A 164 13.20 -5.23 6.90
CA GLU A 164 12.35 -4.27 6.20
C GLU A 164 12.82 -2.85 6.50
N LYS A 165 12.89 -2.00 5.47
CA LYS A 165 13.27 -0.60 5.59
C LYS A 165 12.28 0.29 4.85
N LEU A 166 11.95 1.43 5.45
CA LEU A 166 11.18 2.48 4.76
C LEU A 166 12.09 3.22 3.78
N ALA A 167 11.62 3.38 2.54
CA ALA A 167 12.33 4.05 1.46
C ALA A 167 11.43 5.07 0.75
N ASN A 168 12.06 5.93 -0.07
CA ASN A 168 11.38 6.88 -0.96
C ASN A 168 10.25 7.67 -0.29
N GLY A 169 10.53 8.24 0.89
CA GLY A 169 9.55 8.98 1.67
C GLY A 169 8.95 10.16 0.90
N ARG A 170 7.63 10.23 0.85
CA ARG A 170 6.87 11.27 0.16
C ARG A 170 5.91 11.94 1.13
N ARG A 171 6.08 13.24 1.33
CA ARG A 171 5.16 14.06 2.10
C ARG A 171 3.93 14.42 1.30
N GLY A 172 2.75 14.16 1.85
CA GLY A 172 1.50 14.34 1.15
C GLY A 172 0.30 14.64 2.06
N ILE A 173 -0.81 14.98 1.42
CA ILE A 173 -2.10 15.01 2.08
C ILE A 173 -2.72 13.62 1.94
N LEU A 174 -3.00 13.01 3.08
CA LEU A 174 -3.65 11.71 3.19
C LEU A 174 -5.14 11.92 3.51
N ILE A 175 -6.01 11.36 2.69
CA ILE A 175 -7.41 11.19 3.04
C ILE A 175 -7.66 9.72 3.39
N LEU A 176 -8.25 9.48 4.56
CA LEU A 176 -8.63 8.16 5.06
C LEU A 176 -10.15 8.00 4.97
N TYR A 177 -10.59 6.88 4.41
CA TYR A 177 -11.99 6.53 4.23
C TYR A 177 -12.29 5.24 5.00
N ALA A 178 -13.31 5.27 5.86
CA ALA A 178 -13.86 4.03 6.42
C ALA A 178 -14.62 3.25 5.33
N LEU A 179 -14.40 1.94 5.23
CA LEU A 179 -15.02 0.98 4.33
C LEU A 179 -15.66 -0.17 5.13
N PRO A 180 -16.55 -0.97 4.54
CA PRO A 180 -17.08 -2.18 5.19
C PRO A 180 -15.96 -3.13 5.65
N ASP A 181 -16.17 -3.79 6.78
CA ASP A 181 -15.24 -4.76 7.38
C ASP A 181 -15.20 -6.05 6.54
N THR A 182 -14.16 -6.23 5.71
CA THR A 182 -14.05 -7.45 4.88
C THR A 182 -13.62 -8.67 5.70
N ALA A 183 -12.90 -8.47 6.81
CA ALA A 183 -12.53 -9.56 7.71
C ALA A 183 -13.76 -10.16 8.42
N ALA A 184 -14.73 -9.33 8.83
CA ALA A 184 -16.01 -9.79 9.38
C ALA A 184 -16.85 -10.56 8.35
N LEU A 185 -16.61 -10.35 7.05
CA LEU A 185 -17.23 -11.11 5.96
C LEU A 185 -16.48 -12.42 5.65
N GLY A 186 -15.39 -12.73 6.37
CA GLY A 186 -14.58 -13.93 6.17
C GLY A 186 -13.68 -13.89 4.95
N LEU A 187 -13.47 -12.71 4.35
CA LEU A 187 -12.64 -12.54 3.16
C LEU A 187 -11.15 -12.54 3.52
N LYS A 188 -10.35 -13.16 2.65
CA LYS A 188 -8.88 -13.04 2.68
C LYS A 188 -8.47 -11.68 2.11
N GLU A 189 -7.23 -11.28 2.41
CA GLU A 189 -6.71 -9.98 2.01
C GLU A 189 -6.68 -9.80 0.48
N ALA A 190 -6.28 -10.83 -0.28
CA ALA A 190 -6.28 -10.77 -1.74
C ALA A 190 -7.69 -10.68 -2.34
N GLU A 191 -8.69 -11.32 -1.72
CA GLU A 191 -10.09 -11.20 -2.12
C GLU A 191 -10.60 -9.78 -1.88
N ALA A 192 -10.25 -9.20 -0.73
CA ALA A 192 -10.53 -7.80 -0.43
C ALA A 192 -9.87 -6.86 -1.46
N TYR A 193 -8.62 -7.10 -1.85
CA TYR A 193 -7.97 -6.37 -2.94
C TYR A 193 -8.68 -6.51 -4.28
N ALA A 194 -9.19 -7.70 -4.62
CA ALA A 194 -9.97 -7.90 -5.84
C ALA A 194 -11.26 -7.08 -5.85
N ILE A 195 -11.93 -6.94 -4.70
CA ILE A 195 -13.15 -6.13 -4.57
C ILE A 195 -12.86 -4.65 -4.82
N ILE A 196 -11.79 -4.11 -4.23
CA ILE A 196 -11.47 -2.68 -4.35
C ILE A 196 -10.65 -2.33 -5.60
N TRP A 197 -10.18 -3.33 -6.36
CA TRP A 197 -9.30 -3.15 -7.51
C TRP A 197 -9.82 -2.14 -8.52
N ASP A 198 -11.10 -2.22 -8.90
CA ASP A 198 -11.67 -1.34 -9.93
C ASP A 198 -11.68 0.12 -9.46
N SER A 199 -11.95 0.35 -8.18
CA SER A 199 -11.87 1.67 -7.55
C SER A 199 -10.43 2.15 -7.43
N PHE A 200 -9.51 1.27 -7.05
CA PHE A 200 -8.08 1.56 -7.02
C PHE A 200 -7.55 1.97 -8.40
N GLN A 201 -7.94 1.27 -9.48
CA GLN A 201 -7.53 1.62 -10.84
C GLN A 201 -8.10 2.98 -11.26
N LYS A 202 -9.37 3.28 -10.92
CA LYS A 202 -9.95 4.62 -11.15
C LYS A 202 -9.22 5.71 -10.38
N ILE A 203 -8.81 5.45 -9.14
CA ILE A 203 -7.98 6.38 -8.36
C ILE A 203 -6.64 6.61 -9.07
N GLN A 204 -5.99 5.56 -9.57
CA GLN A 204 -4.73 5.71 -10.31
C GLN A 204 -4.90 6.42 -11.67
N GLN A 205 -6.08 6.37 -12.28
CA GLN A 205 -6.38 7.14 -13.49
C GLN A 205 -6.59 8.63 -13.17
N CYS A 206 -7.32 8.95 -12.10
CA CYS A 206 -7.60 10.33 -11.75
C CYS A 206 -6.43 11.02 -11.03
N ALA A 207 -5.66 10.27 -10.24
CA ALA A 207 -4.52 10.74 -9.47
C ALA A 207 -3.33 9.78 -9.65
N PRO A 208 -2.65 9.83 -10.81
CA PRO A 208 -1.50 8.96 -11.09
C PRO A 208 -0.43 9.12 -10.02
N THR A 209 0.18 8.02 -9.58
CA THR A 209 1.24 7.97 -8.55
C THR A 209 0.80 8.27 -7.12
N ALA A 210 -0.49 8.48 -6.87
CA ALA A 210 -1.03 8.53 -5.52
C ALA A 210 -0.72 7.23 -4.78
N MET A 211 -0.29 7.33 -3.53
CA MET A 211 -0.02 6.16 -2.70
C MET A 211 -1.33 5.74 -2.05
N VAL A 212 -1.86 4.59 -2.48
CA VAL A 212 -3.11 4.04 -1.95
C VAL A 212 -2.80 2.94 -0.95
N TYR A 213 -3.48 2.97 0.18
CA TYR A 213 -3.34 2.04 1.29
C TYR A 213 -4.68 1.38 1.58
N TYR A 214 -4.65 0.12 2.01
CA TYR A 214 -5.84 -0.61 2.41
C TYR A 214 -5.56 -1.53 3.59
N GLY A 215 -6.54 -1.68 4.49
CA GLY A 215 -6.51 -2.61 5.62
C GLY A 215 -7.12 -1.99 6.88
N GLN A 216 -7.06 -2.71 8.00
CA GLN A 216 -7.68 -2.32 9.28
C GLN A 216 -6.70 -1.63 10.26
N GLU A 217 -5.45 -1.41 9.86
CA GLU A 217 -4.34 -1.10 10.78
C GLU A 217 -3.83 0.35 10.69
N THR A 218 -4.65 1.39 10.74
CA THR A 218 -4.15 2.80 10.72
C THR A 218 -3.59 3.33 12.04
N GLY A 219 -3.51 2.49 13.08
CA GLY A 219 -2.80 2.82 14.31
C GLY A 219 -3.70 3.24 15.50
N LEU A 220 -5.01 3.01 15.42
CA LEU A 220 -5.91 3.00 16.57
C LEU A 220 -6.27 1.54 16.90
N LYS A 221 -5.48 0.91 17.76
CA LYS A 221 -5.57 -0.47 18.26
C LYS A 221 -6.97 -1.14 18.11
N ASN A 222 -7.01 -2.24 17.37
CA ASN A 222 -7.79 -3.49 17.57
C ASN A 222 -9.30 -3.45 17.89
N GLU A 223 -9.98 -2.30 17.83
CA GLU A 223 -11.43 -2.20 18.04
C GLU A 223 -12.19 -1.69 16.81
N GLN A 224 -11.49 -1.37 15.71
CA GLN A 224 -12.11 -0.89 14.49
C GLN A 224 -12.79 -2.05 13.74
N LYS A 225 -14.12 -2.05 13.73
CA LYS A 225 -15.00 -2.96 12.97
C LYS A 225 -15.21 -2.48 11.53
N TYR A 226 -14.15 -2.01 10.89
CA TYR A 226 -14.22 -1.44 9.55
C TYR A 226 -12.84 -1.42 8.89
N ASP A 227 -12.81 -1.59 7.57
CA ASP A 227 -11.58 -1.45 6.79
C ASP A 227 -11.32 0.02 6.47
N GLU A 228 -10.08 0.39 6.21
CA GLU A 228 -9.71 1.73 5.77
C GLU A 228 -9.13 1.69 4.37
N LEU A 229 -9.46 2.71 3.58
CA LEU A 229 -8.77 3.04 2.35
C LEU A 229 -8.12 4.41 2.53
N GLY A 230 -6.80 4.45 2.42
CA GLY A 230 -6.04 5.69 2.50
C GLY A 230 -5.53 6.09 1.14
N VAL A 231 -5.67 7.37 0.77
CA VAL A 231 -5.08 7.89 -0.46
C VAL A 231 -4.20 9.08 -0.11
N LEU A 232 -2.90 8.93 -0.27
CA LEU A 232 -1.91 9.97 -0.05
C LEU A 232 -1.51 10.60 -1.38
N LEU A 233 -1.71 11.92 -1.47
CA LEU A 233 -1.33 12.77 -2.60
C LEU A 233 -0.06 13.56 -2.22
N PRO A 234 1.12 13.22 -2.76
CA PRO A 234 2.34 13.97 -2.47
C PRO A 234 2.23 15.45 -2.88
N ILE A 235 2.57 16.35 -1.96
CA ILE A 235 2.33 17.79 -2.14
C ILE A 235 3.08 18.33 -3.37
N HIS A 236 4.33 17.92 -3.55
CA HIS A 236 5.17 18.39 -4.65
C HIS A 236 4.71 17.89 -6.03
N GLN A 237 3.95 16.80 -6.11
CA GLN A 237 3.48 16.24 -7.38
C GLN A 237 2.13 16.84 -7.77
N PHE A 238 1.21 16.94 -6.81
CA PHE A 238 -0.18 17.35 -7.07
C PHE A 238 -0.42 18.86 -6.95
N LYS A 239 0.47 19.60 -6.27
CA LYS A 239 0.53 21.07 -6.16
C LYS A 239 -0.84 21.78 -6.22
N ASN A 240 -1.18 22.34 -7.38
CA ASN A 240 -2.33 23.23 -7.59
C ASN A 240 -3.64 22.49 -7.91
N HIS A 241 -3.58 21.20 -8.23
CA HIS A 241 -4.75 20.40 -8.62
C HIS A 241 -5.23 19.46 -7.51
N MET A 242 -4.67 19.59 -6.30
CA MET A 242 -4.94 18.68 -5.19
C MET A 242 -6.42 18.56 -4.82
N LEU A 243 -7.15 19.69 -4.76
CA LEU A 243 -8.59 19.67 -4.47
C LEU A 243 -9.38 18.89 -5.51
N HIS A 244 -9.08 19.11 -6.79
CA HIS A 244 -9.73 18.39 -7.88
C HIS A 244 -9.51 16.88 -7.78
N HIS A 245 -8.30 16.45 -7.44
CA HIS A 245 -8.01 15.03 -7.23
C HIS A 245 -8.76 14.47 -6.01
N LEU A 246 -8.79 15.20 -4.89
CA LEU A 246 -9.54 14.77 -3.69
C LEU A 246 -11.04 14.62 -3.97
N GLU A 247 -11.65 15.58 -4.66
CA GLU A 247 -13.07 15.51 -5.06
C GLU A 247 -13.35 14.31 -5.98
N CYS A 248 -12.45 14.03 -6.92
CA CYS A 248 -12.57 12.87 -7.79
C CYS A 248 -12.46 11.55 -7.00
N ILE A 249 -11.48 11.47 -6.08
CA ILE A 249 -11.26 10.31 -5.22
C ILE A 249 -12.47 10.08 -4.31
N ASP A 250 -13.05 11.13 -3.71
CA ASP A 250 -14.25 11.05 -2.90
C ASP A 250 -15.39 10.33 -3.65
N GLY A 251 -15.67 10.76 -4.88
CA GLY A 251 -16.72 10.13 -5.70
C GLY A 251 -16.43 8.66 -6.02
N ILE A 252 -15.18 8.31 -6.29
CA ILE A 252 -14.76 6.92 -6.56
C ILE A 252 -14.93 6.06 -5.30
N VAL A 253 -14.49 6.54 -4.14
CA VAL A 253 -14.54 5.78 -2.89
C VAL A 253 -15.97 5.64 -2.36
N LEU A 254 -16.81 6.67 -2.52
CA LEU A 254 -18.24 6.56 -2.20
C LEU A 254 -18.93 5.47 -3.04
N SER A 255 -18.65 5.46 -4.35
CA SER A 255 -19.15 4.40 -5.24
C SER A 255 -18.61 3.01 -4.85
N CYS A 256 -17.35 2.93 -4.43
CA CYS A 256 -16.73 1.71 -3.93
C CYS A 256 -17.49 1.16 -2.71
N ARG A 257 -17.74 2.01 -1.71
CA ARG A 257 -18.49 1.66 -0.50
C ARG A 257 -19.86 1.11 -0.83
N GLU A 258 -20.62 1.80 -1.69
CA GLU A 258 -21.95 1.35 -2.11
C GLU A 258 -21.92 -0.04 -2.75
N ASN A 259 -20.91 -0.31 -3.59
CA ASN A 259 -20.75 -1.62 -4.23
C ASN A 259 -20.39 -2.70 -3.22
N MET A 260 -19.51 -2.41 -2.26
CA MET A 260 -19.17 -3.33 -1.17
C MET A 260 -20.41 -3.66 -0.33
N PHE A 261 -21.26 -2.67 -0.03
CA PHE A 261 -22.51 -2.90 0.70
C PHE A 261 -23.54 -3.70 -0.09
N LYS A 262 -23.70 -3.46 -1.40
CA LYS A 262 -24.61 -4.24 -2.25
C LYS A 262 -24.21 -5.71 -2.34
N ASN A 263 -22.91 -5.98 -2.29
CA ASN A 263 -22.36 -7.33 -2.38
C ASN A 263 -22.29 -8.04 -1.02
N SER A 264 -22.37 -7.29 0.09
CA SER A 264 -22.57 -7.86 1.43
C SER A 264 -24.06 -8.08 1.68
N SER A 265 -24.50 -9.33 1.84
CA SER A 265 -25.88 -9.70 2.17
C SER A 265 -26.34 -9.30 3.60
N GLY A 266 -25.69 -8.31 4.23
CA GLY A 266 -25.92 -7.87 5.60
C GLY A 266 -26.45 -6.43 5.69
N THR A 267 -27.37 -6.21 6.62
CA THR A 267 -27.93 -4.91 6.98
C THR A 267 -26.82 -3.94 7.39
N ILE A 268 -26.90 -2.69 6.91
CA ILE A 268 -26.03 -1.59 7.34
C ILE A 268 -26.11 -1.51 8.89
N PRO A 269 -25.02 -1.71 9.64
CA PRO A 269 -25.05 -1.49 11.08
C PRO A 269 -25.45 -0.04 11.33
N GLU A 270 -26.41 0.24 12.21
CA GLU A 270 -26.84 1.64 12.48
C GLU A 270 -25.67 2.51 12.98
N SER A 271 -24.62 1.90 13.55
CA SER A 271 -23.34 2.55 13.88
C SER A 271 -22.52 3.00 12.65
N PHE A 272 -22.95 2.67 11.43
CA PHE A 272 -22.34 3.14 10.18
C PHE A 272 -22.88 4.51 9.74
N ILE A 273 -24.03 4.95 10.25
CA ILE A 273 -24.74 6.17 9.80
C ILE A 273 -24.41 7.39 10.68
N SER A 274 -23.87 7.19 11.88
CA SER A 274 -23.47 8.25 12.81
C SER A 274 -22.00 8.65 12.69
#